data_AF-A0A2P6WHE1-F1
#
_entry.id   AF-A0A2P6WHE1-F1
#
_cell.length_a   1.000
_cell.length_b   1.000
_cell.length_c   1.000
_cell.angle_alpha   90.00
_cell.angle_beta   90.00
_cell.angle_gamma   90.00
#
_symmetry.space_group_name_H-M   'P 1'
#
loop_
_entity.id
_entity.type
_entity.pdbx_description
1 polymer ?
#
loop_
_entity_poly.entity_id
_entity_poly.type
_entity_poly.pdbx_seq_one_letter_code
_entity_poly.pdbx_strand_id
1 'polypeptide(L)'
;MRYLVSRAIVIHEMTPRRKRALYTGRYVPITNRPRYELKKFVNAMNGIFPPEQVLGEDESKALQRRHAETPTILHEFYRVWRLSGPDAINHQCKLWREINEYWANMATQLVGVPGAGAAIRHNGRPGQTPRKEALRLFIEFLLNPECDRLAGPCARCGKYYIRGSVRNKLYCSRSCGTRSTALAATRKRRDNEHADKLRRAQKAADKWIEHGHTRLDWKTWVTRKEPDITSKFLTRAVNNGELQSPLEDKKL
;
A
#
# COMPACT_ATOMS: atom_id res chain seq x y z
N MET A 1 49.27 -21.40 -59.67
CA MET A 1 49.02 -21.71 -58.25
C MET A 1 49.52 -20.57 -57.35
N ARG A 2 48.62 -19.67 -56.92
CA ARG A 2 48.77 -18.84 -55.71
C ARG A 2 47.37 -18.61 -55.13
N TYR A 3 47.20 -18.97 -53.86
CA TYR A 3 45.93 -19.01 -53.13
C TYR A 3 45.43 -17.60 -52.78
N LEU A 4 44.14 -17.33 -53.04
CA LEU A 4 43.40 -16.21 -52.46
C LEU A 4 42.67 -16.70 -51.21
N VAL A 5 43.08 -16.24 -50.03
CA VAL A 5 42.36 -16.46 -48.77
C VAL A 5 41.43 -15.28 -48.54
N SER A 6 40.14 -15.46 -48.78
CA SER A 6 39.09 -14.52 -48.41
C SER A 6 38.90 -14.54 -46.89
N ARG A 7 39.17 -13.41 -46.21
CA ARG A 7 38.72 -13.18 -44.83
C ARG A 7 37.31 -12.59 -44.87
N ALA A 8 36.33 -13.38 -44.47
CA ALA A 8 34.98 -12.92 -44.21
C ALA A 8 34.98 -11.96 -43.00
N ILE A 9 34.53 -10.73 -43.21
CA ILE A 9 34.24 -9.78 -42.12
C ILE A 9 32.90 -10.20 -41.52
N VAL A 10 32.93 -10.74 -40.31
CA VAL A 10 31.73 -10.98 -39.52
C VAL A 10 31.20 -9.62 -39.06
N ILE A 11 30.18 -9.11 -39.74
CA ILE A 11 29.40 -7.96 -39.28
C ILE A 11 28.55 -8.48 -38.12
N HIS A 12 28.95 -8.19 -36.89
CA HIS A 12 28.08 -8.38 -35.73
C HIS A 12 26.84 -7.50 -35.92
N GLU A 13 25.68 -8.13 -36.09
CA GLU A 13 24.39 -7.46 -36.01
C GLU A 13 24.30 -6.76 -34.66
N MET A 14 24.40 -5.42 -34.69
CA MET A 14 24.12 -4.59 -33.54
C MET A 14 22.64 -4.77 -33.17
N THR A 15 22.39 -5.45 -32.06
CA THR A 15 21.08 -5.48 -31.41
C THR A 15 20.45 -4.07 -31.39
N PRO A 16 19.14 -3.94 -31.63
CA PRO A 16 18.49 -2.64 -31.71
C PRO A 16 18.71 -1.89 -30.39
N ARG A 17 19.49 -0.80 -30.45
CA ARG A 17 19.69 0.12 -29.32
C ARG A 17 18.33 0.48 -28.76
N ARG A 18 18.07 0.12 -27.50
CA ARG A 18 16.89 0.59 -26.74
C ARG A 18 16.69 2.07 -27.06
N LYS A 19 15.50 2.45 -27.54
CA LYS A 19 15.13 3.84 -27.83
C LYS A 19 15.65 4.72 -26.69
N ARG A 20 16.69 5.51 -26.96
CA ARG A 20 17.23 6.45 -25.97
C ARG A 20 16.10 7.41 -25.67
N ALA A 21 15.61 7.43 -24.43
CA ALA A 21 14.66 8.43 -24.02
C ALA A 21 15.34 9.80 -24.21
N LEU A 22 14.75 10.63 -25.07
CA LEU A 22 15.14 12.03 -25.23
C LEU A 22 14.80 12.74 -23.90
N TYR A 23 15.81 12.94 -23.08
CA TYR A 23 15.70 13.65 -21.79
C TYR A 23 16.01 15.14 -21.91
N THR A 24 16.21 15.65 -23.13
CA THR A 24 16.45 17.08 -23.36
C THR A 24 15.30 17.91 -22.77
N GLY A 25 15.65 18.79 -21.82
CA GLY A 25 14.69 19.65 -21.11
C GLY A 25 13.88 18.99 -20.00
N ARG A 26 14.16 17.73 -19.62
CA ARG A 26 13.49 17.03 -18.53
C ARG A 26 14.39 16.93 -17.30
N TYR A 27 13.78 16.93 -16.12
CA TYR A 27 14.48 16.53 -14.90
C TYR A 27 15.08 15.14 -15.12
N VAL A 28 16.41 15.05 -15.11
CA VAL A 28 17.10 13.77 -15.16
C VAL A 28 17.34 13.35 -13.73
N PRO A 29 16.64 12.32 -13.23
CA PRO A 29 16.93 11.76 -11.93
C PRO A 29 18.44 11.46 -11.82
N ILE A 30 19.06 11.72 -10.67
CA ILE A 30 20.50 11.49 -10.39
C ILE A 30 20.99 10.14 -10.93
N THR A 31 20.13 9.12 -10.88
CA THR A 31 20.46 7.75 -11.27
C THR A 31 20.03 7.36 -12.68
N ASN A 32 19.38 8.25 -13.45
CA ASN A 32 18.67 7.95 -14.70
C ASN A 32 17.68 6.77 -14.56
N ARG A 33 17.20 6.54 -13.33
CA ARG A 33 16.27 5.46 -12.96
C ARG A 33 15.12 6.05 -12.16
N PRO A 34 14.13 6.70 -12.81
CA PRO A 34 13.04 7.39 -12.13
C PRO A 34 12.36 6.54 -11.04
N ARG A 35 12.10 5.26 -11.37
CA ARG A 35 11.49 4.30 -10.44
C ARG A 35 12.33 4.03 -9.19
N TYR A 36 13.65 4.06 -9.30
CA TYR A 36 14.54 3.86 -8.14
C TYR A 36 14.49 5.07 -7.19
N GLU A 37 14.39 6.28 -7.72
CA GLU A 37 14.28 7.49 -6.90
C GLU A 37 12.91 7.61 -6.25
N LEU A 38 11.84 7.28 -6.99
CA LEU A 38 10.51 7.17 -6.41
C LEU A 38 10.46 6.12 -5.29
N LYS A 39 11.27 5.05 -5.40
CA LYS A 39 11.38 4.04 -4.35
C LYS A 39 12.03 4.61 -3.08
N LYS A 40 12.98 5.55 -3.18
CA LYS A 40 13.53 6.23 -2.00
C LYS A 40 12.45 7.04 -1.29
N PHE A 41 11.64 7.78 -2.04
CA PHE A 41 10.51 8.51 -1.48
C PHE A 41 9.50 7.57 -0.79
N VAL A 42 9.12 6.47 -1.45
CA VAL A 42 8.24 5.45 -0.87
C VAL A 42 8.83 4.82 0.39
N ASN A 43 10.14 4.57 0.41
CA ASN A 43 10.82 4.05 1.59
C ASN A 43 10.74 5.06 2.74
N ALA A 44 11.03 6.34 2.50
CA ALA A 44 10.93 7.40 3.50
C ALA A 44 9.49 7.57 4.04
N MET A 45 8.48 7.53 3.16
CA MET A 45 7.06 7.51 3.56
C MET A 45 6.74 6.34 4.50
N ASN A 46 7.47 5.23 4.37
CA ASN A 46 7.31 4.04 5.20
C ASN A 46 8.31 3.98 6.38
N GLY A 47 9.03 5.08 6.68
CA GLY A 47 10.00 5.14 7.77
C GLY A 47 11.32 4.39 7.50
N ILE A 48 11.60 4.06 6.24
CA ILE A 48 12.81 3.33 5.84
C ILE A 48 13.77 4.33 5.20
N PHE A 49 14.86 4.62 5.90
CA PHE A 49 15.92 5.52 5.45
C PHE A 49 17.21 4.73 5.16
N PRO A 50 18.05 5.17 4.21
CA PRO A 50 19.37 4.59 4.04
C PRO A 50 20.22 4.84 5.31
N PRO A 51 21.17 3.95 5.61
CA PRO A 51 22.13 4.21 6.67
C PRO A 51 22.97 5.45 6.31
N GLU A 52 23.14 6.35 7.28
CA GLU A 52 24.03 7.49 7.18
C GLU A 52 25.17 7.30 8.19
N GLN A 53 26.40 7.59 7.76
CA GLN A 53 27.54 7.62 8.67
C GLN A 53 27.44 8.89 9.53
N VAL A 54 27.42 8.70 10.84
CA VAL A 54 27.41 9.78 11.85
C VAL A 54 28.66 9.62 12.70
N LEU A 55 29.33 10.74 13.01
CA LEU A 55 30.62 10.75 13.70
C LEU A 55 30.48 11.06 15.20
N GLY A 56 29.26 11.25 15.71
CA GLY A 56 29.00 11.53 17.12
C GLY A 56 27.61 11.12 17.61
N GLU A 57 27.46 11.07 18.94
CA GLU A 57 26.20 10.69 19.60
C GLU A 57 25.08 11.70 19.32
N ASP A 58 25.39 12.99 19.37
CA ASP A 58 24.40 14.05 19.10
C ASP A 58 23.90 14.02 17.65
N GLU A 59 24.79 13.77 16.70
CA GLU A 59 24.43 13.58 15.29
C GLU A 59 23.53 12.34 15.11
N SER A 60 23.82 11.25 15.82
CA SER A 60 23.00 10.04 15.82
C SER A 60 21.60 10.29 16.37
N LYS A 61 21.49 11.01 17.51
CA LYS A 61 20.19 11.40 18.08
C LYS A 61 19.41 12.31 17.13
N ALA A 62 20.07 13.30 16.53
CA ALA A 62 19.45 14.17 15.53
C ALA A 62 18.96 13.39 14.30
N LEU A 63 19.75 12.43 13.82
CA LEU A 63 19.40 11.54 12.71
C LEU A 63 18.17 10.68 13.05
N GLN A 64 18.15 10.06 14.24
CA GLN A 64 17.02 9.25 14.69
C GLN A 64 15.74 10.08 14.77
N ARG A 65 15.80 11.26 15.38
CA ARG A 65 14.66 12.19 15.45
C ARG A 65 14.16 12.56 14.06
N ARG A 66 15.09 12.89 13.15
CA ARG A 66 14.77 13.18 11.76
C ARG A 66 14.04 12.00 11.10
N HIS A 67 14.55 10.78 11.21
CA HIS A 67 13.94 9.59 10.61
C HIS A 67 12.59 9.23 11.23
N ALA A 68 12.39 9.50 12.52
CA ALA A 68 11.13 9.23 13.22
C ALA A 68 10.01 10.20 12.78
N GLU A 69 10.32 11.49 12.65
CA GLU A 69 9.31 12.53 12.39
C GLU A 69 9.04 12.76 10.89
N THR A 70 10.05 12.58 10.03
CA THR A 70 9.96 12.83 8.58
C THR A 70 8.79 12.12 7.88
N PRO A 71 8.49 10.83 8.15
CA PRO A 71 7.40 10.12 7.47
C PRO A 71 6.04 10.79 7.68
N THR A 72 5.75 11.25 8.90
CA THR A 72 4.48 11.91 9.24
C THR A 72 4.32 13.23 8.48
N ILE A 73 5.39 14.02 8.40
CA ILE A 73 5.40 15.29 7.64
C ILE A 73 5.23 15.02 6.15
N LEU A 74 5.87 13.98 5.62
CA LEU A 74 5.70 13.57 4.23
C LEU A 74 4.26 13.13 3.93
N HIS A 75 3.58 12.44 4.86
CA HIS A 75 2.17 12.09 4.72
C HIS A 75 1.29 13.34 4.65
N GLU A 76 1.58 14.36 5.46
CA GLU A 76 0.91 15.66 5.41
C GLU A 76 1.08 16.31 4.03
N PHE A 77 2.33 16.41 3.54
CA PHE A 77 2.63 17.02 2.25
C PHE A 77 1.95 16.29 1.09
N TYR A 78 2.05 14.96 1.08
CA TYR A 78 1.41 14.14 0.07
C TYR A 78 -0.12 14.26 0.10
N ARG A 79 -0.73 14.35 1.28
CA ARG A 79 -2.18 14.56 1.43
C ARG A 79 -2.59 15.90 0.85
N VAL A 80 -1.88 16.99 1.19
CA VAL A 80 -2.16 18.34 0.67
C VAL A 80 -2.07 18.33 -0.86
N TRP A 81 -0.98 17.83 -1.42
CA TRP A 81 -0.80 17.74 -2.87
C TRP A 81 -1.89 16.93 -3.57
N ARG A 82 -2.26 15.78 -3.01
CA ARG A 82 -3.31 14.92 -3.58
C ARG A 82 -4.69 15.59 -3.57
N LEU A 83 -4.99 16.39 -2.56
CA LEU A 83 -6.26 17.13 -2.46
C LEU A 83 -6.28 18.34 -3.38
N SER A 84 -5.15 19.02 -3.54
CA SER A 84 -5.05 20.22 -4.39
C SER A 84 -5.04 19.92 -5.89
N GLY A 85 -4.83 18.66 -6.30
CA GLY A 85 -4.77 18.27 -7.71
C GLY A 85 -3.51 18.79 -8.43
N PRO A 86 -3.40 18.57 -9.75
CA PRO A 86 -2.25 19.03 -10.55
C PRO A 86 -2.11 20.57 -10.56
N ASP A 87 -3.21 21.30 -10.35
CA ASP A 87 -3.23 22.77 -10.28
C ASP A 87 -2.84 23.31 -8.90
N ALA A 88 -2.33 22.47 -8.00
CA ALA A 88 -1.88 22.91 -6.69
C ALA A 88 -0.93 24.11 -6.75
N ILE A 89 -0.13 24.23 -7.82
CA ILE A 89 0.78 25.35 -8.08
C ILE A 89 0.06 26.71 -8.02
N ASN A 90 -1.22 26.77 -8.42
CA ASN A 90 -2.01 28.00 -8.45
C ASN A 90 -2.59 28.38 -7.08
N HIS A 91 -2.69 27.43 -6.16
CA HIS A 91 -3.10 27.70 -4.80
C HIS A 91 -1.87 28.01 -3.98
N GLN A 92 -1.64 29.29 -3.68
CA GLN A 92 -0.58 29.83 -2.80
C GLN A 92 -0.70 29.30 -1.35
N CYS A 93 -0.76 27.98 -1.17
CA CYS A 93 -0.88 27.34 0.10
C CYS A 93 0.50 27.34 0.78
N LYS A 94 0.48 27.25 2.12
CA LYS A 94 1.67 27.26 2.96
C LYS A 94 2.76 26.30 2.46
N LEU A 95 2.38 25.10 2.00
CA LEU A 95 3.32 24.10 1.47
C LEU A 95 4.08 24.61 0.25
N TRP A 96 3.43 25.27 -0.72
CA TRP A 96 4.12 25.82 -1.89
C TRP A 96 5.09 26.94 -1.54
N ARG A 97 4.74 27.78 -0.56
CA ARG A 97 5.65 28.81 -0.06
C ARG A 97 6.91 28.18 0.55
N GLU A 98 6.73 27.16 1.38
CA GLU A 98 7.85 26.42 1.99
C GLU A 98 8.70 25.69 0.93
N ILE A 99 8.08 25.11 -0.10
CA ILE A 99 8.78 24.50 -1.24
C ILE A 99 9.61 25.55 -1.97
N ASN A 100 9.03 26.70 -2.32
CA ASN A 100 9.72 27.76 -3.05
C ASN A 100 10.87 28.35 -2.24
N GLU A 101 10.67 28.60 -0.95
CA GLU A 101 11.71 29.09 -0.05
C GLU A 101 12.85 28.06 0.10
N TYR A 102 12.51 26.80 0.30
CA TYR A 102 13.51 25.74 0.40
C TYR A 102 14.28 25.53 -0.91
N TRP A 103 13.56 25.58 -2.05
CA TRP A 103 14.15 25.48 -3.38
C TRP A 103 15.09 26.64 -3.68
N ALA A 104 14.73 27.89 -3.34
CA ALA A 104 15.54 29.07 -3.58
C ALA A 104 16.91 29.01 -2.88
N ASN A 105 16.97 28.29 -1.75
CA ASN A 105 18.17 28.10 -0.95
C ASN A 105 18.92 26.79 -1.27
N MET A 106 18.40 25.96 -2.17
CA MET A 106 19.00 24.69 -2.52
C MET A 106 20.08 24.89 -3.58
N ALA A 107 21.31 24.49 -3.27
CA ALA A 107 22.40 24.52 -4.24
C ALA A 107 22.09 23.56 -5.41
N THR A 108 21.83 24.15 -6.59
CA THR A 108 21.65 23.44 -7.86
C THR A 108 22.93 23.46 -8.67
N GLN A 109 23.32 22.32 -9.23
CA GLN A 109 24.44 22.20 -10.16
C GLN A 109 23.90 21.77 -11.52
N LEU A 110 24.34 22.45 -12.59
CA LEU A 110 24.15 21.93 -13.93
C LEU A 110 25.23 20.86 -14.19
N VAL A 111 24.82 19.63 -14.46
CA VAL A 111 25.72 18.52 -14.73
C VAL A 111 25.57 18.04 -16.17
N GLY A 112 26.68 17.80 -16.85
CA GLY A 112 26.67 17.12 -18.15
C GLY A 112 26.27 15.66 -17.99
N VAL A 113 25.30 15.19 -18.77
CA VAL A 113 24.88 13.78 -18.80
C VAL A 113 25.35 13.17 -20.12
N PRO A 114 26.27 12.19 -20.10
CA PRO A 114 26.75 11.54 -21.31
C PRO A 114 25.60 11.03 -22.18
N GLY A 115 25.48 11.57 -23.39
CA GLY A 115 24.45 11.18 -24.37
C GLY A 115 23.04 11.74 -24.11
N ALA A 116 22.85 12.64 -23.14
CA ALA A 116 21.56 13.27 -22.85
C ALA A 116 21.62 14.80 -22.64
N GLY A 117 22.79 15.44 -22.86
CA GLY A 117 22.97 16.88 -22.76
C GLY A 117 23.32 17.31 -21.33
N ALA A 118 22.48 18.15 -20.71
CA ALA A 118 22.67 18.66 -19.36
C ALA A 118 21.47 18.34 -18.46
N ALA A 119 21.72 18.20 -17.16
CA ALA A 119 20.70 17.97 -16.13
C ALA A 119 20.91 18.89 -14.93
N ILE A 120 19.84 19.19 -14.22
CA ILE A 120 19.90 19.88 -12.94
C ILE A 120 20.08 18.83 -11.85
N ARG A 121 21.21 18.90 -11.14
CA ARG A 121 21.50 18.10 -9.97
C ARG A 121 21.29 18.96 -8.73
N HIS A 122 20.41 18.52 -7.85
CA HIS A 122 20.29 19.10 -6.53
C HIS A 122 21.40 18.53 -5.64
N ASN A 123 22.13 19.38 -4.92
CA ASN A 123 23.03 18.93 -3.87
C ASN A 123 22.19 18.29 -2.75
N GLY A 124 22.02 16.97 -2.83
CA GLY A 124 21.17 16.16 -1.95
C GLY A 124 21.72 15.98 -0.53
N ARG A 125 22.28 17.04 0.07
CA ARG A 125 22.59 17.02 1.50
C ARG A 125 21.28 16.79 2.26
N PRO A 126 21.25 15.86 3.22
CA PRO A 126 20.07 15.65 4.05
C PRO A 126 19.64 16.97 4.70
N GLY A 127 18.32 17.15 4.84
CA GLY A 127 17.77 18.24 5.62
C GLY A 127 18.25 18.14 7.06
N GLN A 128 18.65 19.27 7.64
CA GLN A 128 19.08 19.33 9.05
C GLN A 128 17.93 19.10 10.03
N THR A 129 16.70 19.36 9.61
CA THR A 129 15.49 19.17 10.42
C THR A 129 14.54 18.19 9.73
N PRO A 130 13.64 17.51 10.48
CA PRO A 130 12.63 16.62 9.90
C PRO A 130 11.82 17.27 8.78
N ARG A 131 11.40 18.53 8.97
CA ARG A 131 10.62 19.28 7.97
C ARG A 131 11.43 19.62 6.72
N LYS A 132 12.70 20.04 6.86
CA LYS A 132 13.60 20.30 5.72
C LYS A 132 13.88 19.01 4.94
N GLU A 133 14.04 17.89 5.63
CA GLU A 133 14.24 16.59 4.99
C GLU A 133 12.98 16.11 4.26
N ALA A 134 11.80 16.32 4.86
CA ALA A 134 10.53 16.08 4.18
C ALA A 134 10.38 16.96 2.93
N LEU A 135 10.72 18.26 2.99
CA LEU A 135 10.68 19.15 1.83
C LEU A 135 11.62 18.68 0.72
N ARG A 136 12.85 18.30 1.07
CA ARG A 136 13.84 17.74 0.13
C ARG A 136 13.29 16.53 -0.61
N LEU A 137 12.82 15.54 0.13
CA LEU A 137 12.26 14.30 -0.43
C LEU A 137 10.98 14.57 -1.24
N PHE A 138 10.15 15.51 -0.80
CA PHE A 138 8.92 15.87 -1.48
C PHE A 138 9.18 16.59 -2.82
N ILE A 139 10.18 17.46 -2.88
CA ILE A 139 10.64 18.07 -4.14
C ILE A 139 11.16 17.00 -5.11
N GLU A 140 12.01 16.08 -4.62
CA GLU A 140 12.47 14.94 -5.44
C GLU A 140 11.31 14.10 -5.98
N PHE A 141 10.25 13.95 -5.19
CA PHE A 141 9.01 13.29 -5.62
C PHE A 141 8.28 14.09 -6.71
N LEU A 142 8.07 15.39 -6.53
CA LEU A 142 7.36 16.25 -7.50
C LEU A 142 8.04 16.26 -8.88
N LEU A 143 9.37 16.22 -8.89
CA LEU A 143 10.18 16.21 -10.11
C LEU A 143 10.29 14.84 -10.76
N ASN A 144 9.88 13.77 -10.06
CA ASN A 144 9.97 12.43 -10.58
C ASN A 144 8.94 12.22 -11.71
N PRO A 145 9.34 11.79 -12.92
CA PRO A 145 8.40 11.58 -14.02
C PRO A 145 7.44 10.40 -13.80
N GLU A 146 7.64 9.57 -12.77
CA GLU A 146 6.72 8.52 -12.34
C GLU A 146 5.96 8.88 -11.04
N CYS A 147 5.91 10.15 -10.63
CA CYS A 147 5.24 10.57 -9.39
C CYS A 147 3.76 10.16 -9.34
N ASP A 148 3.09 10.12 -10.49
CA ASP A 148 1.71 9.65 -10.66
C ASP A 148 1.54 8.16 -10.27
N ARG A 149 2.61 7.37 -10.30
CA ARG A 149 2.59 5.95 -9.92
C ARG A 149 2.59 5.71 -8.42
N LEU A 150 2.85 6.74 -7.61
CA LEU A 150 2.74 6.61 -6.16
C LEU A 150 1.29 6.26 -5.78
N ALA A 151 1.12 5.32 -4.86
CA ALA A 151 -0.16 4.94 -4.30
C ALA A 151 -0.05 4.61 -2.81
N GLY A 152 -1.21 4.49 -2.21
CA GLY A 152 -1.37 4.19 -0.80
C GLY A 152 -2.14 5.28 -0.03
N PRO A 153 -2.27 5.10 1.29
CA PRO A 153 -1.79 3.94 2.05
C PRO A 153 -2.47 2.63 1.61
N CYS A 154 -1.75 1.50 1.61
CA CYS A 154 -2.32 0.19 1.31
C CYS A 154 -3.43 -0.13 2.30
N ALA A 155 -4.64 -0.46 1.83
CA ALA A 155 -5.81 -0.70 2.68
C ALA A 155 -5.63 -1.83 3.71
N ARG A 156 -4.58 -2.64 3.55
CA ARG A 156 -4.30 -3.76 4.44
C ARG A 156 -3.11 -3.57 5.37
N CYS A 157 -1.99 -3.04 4.88
CA CYS A 157 -0.76 -2.93 5.67
C CYS A 157 -0.36 -1.48 5.97
N GLY A 158 -1.15 -0.50 5.53
CA GLY A 158 -0.87 0.94 5.71
C GLY A 158 0.28 1.49 4.88
N LYS A 159 1.13 0.64 4.28
CA LYS A 159 2.32 1.08 3.55
C LYS A 159 2.01 1.77 2.23
N TYR A 160 2.80 2.78 1.89
CA TYR A 160 2.83 3.40 0.56
C TYR A 160 3.62 2.52 -0.42
N TYR A 161 3.31 2.62 -1.72
CA TYR A 161 3.89 1.76 -2.74
C TYR A 161 3.87 2.39 -4.14
N ILE A 162 4.71 1.87 -5.04
CA ILE A 162 4.71 2.23 -6.46
C ILE A 162 3.81 1.26 -7.21
N ARG A 163 2.82 1.77 -7.94
CA ARG A 163 1.94 0.95 -8.77
C ARG A 163 2.71 0.32 -9.93
N GLY A 164 2.51 -0.99 -10.12
CA GLY A 164 2.96 -1.69 -11.32
C GLY A 164 2.06 -1.43 -12.53
N SER A 165 0.80 -1.09 -12.29
CA SER A 165 -0.22 -0.83 -13.32
C SER A 165 -1.25 0.17 -12.80
N VAL A 166 -1.87 0.93 -13.71
CA VAL A 166 -2.92 1.92 -13.41
C VAL A 166 -4.11 1.29 -12.66
N ARG A 167 -4.38 0.00 -12.90
CA ARG A 167 -5.48 -0.76 -12.27
C ARG A 167 -5.23 -1.09 -10.80
N ASN A 168 -3.97 -1.19 -10.36
CA ASN A 168 -3.67 -1.60 -8.98
C ASN A 168 -3.63 -0.40 -8.01
N LYS A 169 -4.80 0.05 -7.56
CA LYS A 169 -4.93 1.27 -6.72
C LYS A 169 -5.04 1.01 -5.21
N LEU A 170 -5.43 -0.21 -4.79
CA LEU A 170 -5.83 -0.46 -3.40
C LEU A 170 -4.76 -1.19 -2.56
N TYR A 171 -3.99 -2.10 -3.18
CA TYR A 171 -3.05 -2.96 -2.46
C TYR A 171 -1.63 -2.87 -3.02
N CYS A 172 -0.65 -2.88 -2.11
CA CYS A 172 0.76 -2.82 -2.48
C CYS A 172 1.28 -4.09 -3.17
N SER A 173 0.59 -5.23 -2.99
CA SER A 173 0.97 -6.52 -3.55
C SER A 173 -0.24 -7.40 -3.79
N ARG A 174 -0.06 -8.42 -4.65
CA ARG A 174 -1.03 -9.49 -4.86
C ARG A 174 -1.36 -10.20 -3.54
N SER A 175 -0.35 -10.47 -2.70
CA SER A 175 -0.55 -11.10 -1.39
C SER A 175 -1.40 -10.27 -0.44
N CYS A 176 -1.30 -8.93 -0.50
CA CYS A 176 -2.19 -8.04 0.24
C CYS A 176 -3.64 -8.16 -0.24
N GLY A 177 -3.86 -8.10 -1.56
CA GLY A 177 -5.19 -8.24 -2.16
C GLY A 177 -5.83 -9.60 -1.90
N THR A 178 -5.13 -10.71 -2.20
CA THR A 178 -5.65 -12.07 -2.03
C THR A 178 -6.08 -12.36 -0.60
N ARG A 179 -5.31 -11.93 0.42
CA ARG A 179 -5.72 -12.17 1.81
C ARG A 179 -6.95 -11.34 2.19
N SER A 180 -7.09 -10.12 1.68
CA SER A 180 -8.29 -9.31 1.93
C SER A 180 -9.53 -10.01 1.38
N THR A 181 -9.47 -10.52 0.15
CA THR A 181 -10.54 -11.32 -0.46
C THR A 181 -10.78 -12.62 0.30
N ALA A 182 -9.72 -13.32 0.74
CA ALA A 182 -9.83 -14.57 1.49
C ALA A 182 -10.51 -14.37 2.86
N LEU A 183 -10.21 -13.27 3.56
CA LEU A 183 -10.88 -12.94 4.83
C LEU A 183 -12.37 -12.66 4.61
N ALA A 184 -12.72 -11.88 3.57
CA ALA A 184 -14.11 -11.62 3.23
C ALA A 184 -14.86 -12.90 2.84
N ALA A 185 -14.25 -13.77 2.04
CA ALA A 185 -14.82 -15.06 1.67
C ALA A 185 -14.99 -16.00 2.87
N THR A 186 -14.00 -16.06 3.78
CA THR A 186 -14.08 -16.87 5.01
C THR A 186 -15.19 -16.37 5.93
N ARG A 187 -15.34 -15.05 6.07
CA ARG A 187 -16.44 -14.45 6.83
C ARG A 187 -17.78 -14.82 6.23
N LYS A 188 -17.98 -14.59 4.93
CA LYS A 188 -19.21 -14.98 4.22
C LYS A 188 -19.52 -16.47 4.37
N ARG A 189 -18.51 -17.33 4.30
CA ARG A 189 -18.70 -18.77 4.51
C ARG A 189 -19.19 -19.07 5.92
N ARG A 190 -18.56 -18.48 6.95
CA ARG A 190 -18.99 -18.63 8.34
C ARG A 190 -20.40 -18.09 8.58
N ASP A 191 -20.74 -16.95 7.99
CA ASP A 191 -22.07 -16.34 8.10
C ASP A 191 -23.13 -17.26 7.46
N ASN A 192 -22.82 -17.84 6.30
CA ASN A 192 -23.69 -18.82 5.63
C ASN A 192 -23.84 -20.12 6.44
N GLU A 193 -22.75 -20.66 6.97
CA GLU A 193 -22.75 -21.84 7.85
C GLU A 193 -23.58 -21.57 9.12
N HIS A 194 -23.45 -20.38 9.70
CA HIS A 194 -24.23 -19.95 10.86
C HIS A 194 -25.72 -19.87 10.53
N ALA A 195 -26.08 -19.22 9.42
CA ALA A 195 -27.46 -19.10 8.97
C ALA A 195 -28.10 -20.47 8.66
N ASP A 196 -27.35 -21.39 8.03
CA ASP A 196 -27.83 -22.75 7.78
C ASP A 196 -28.06 -23.53 9.09
N LYS A 197 -27.14 -23.40 10.05
CA LYS A 197 -27.29 -24.02 11.38
C LYS A 197 -28.51 -23.49 12.12
N LEU A 198 -28.76 -22.18 12.09
CA LEU A 198 -29.97 -21.59 12.68
C LEU A 198 -31.24 -22.14 12.02
N ARG A 199 -31.28 -22.19 10.69
CA ARG A 199 -32.42 -22.71 9.94
C ARG A 199 -32.70 -24.19 10.26
N ARG A 200 -31.66 -25.03 10.32
CA ARG A 200 -31.81 -26.46 10.70
C ARG A 200 -32.22 -26.62 12.15
N ALA A 201 -31.64 -25.85 13.06
CA ALA A 201 -32.01 -25.83 14.47
C ALA A 201 -33.49 -25.47 14.66
N GLN A 202 -33.97 -24.41 14.00
CA GLN A 202 -35.36 -23.99 14.06
C GLN A 202 -36.29 -25.10 13.56
N LYS A 203 -36.02 -25.64 12.36
CA LYS A 203 -36.83 -26.74 11.80
C LYS A 203 -36.87 -27.98 12.71
N ALA A 204 -35.77 -28.31 13.37
CA ALA A 204 -35.70 -29.43 14.29
C ALA A 204 -36.46 -29.16 15.61
N ALA A 205 -36.46 -27.90 16.06
CA ALA A 205 -37.22 -27.44 17.21
C ALA A 205 -38.74 -27.42 16.91
N ASP A 206 -39.15 -26.95 15.73
CA ASP A 206 -40.56 -26.97 15.29
C ASP A 206 -41.11 -28.40 15.27
N LYS A 207 -40.34 -29.35 14.72
CA LYS A 207 -40.69 -30.79 14.76
C LYS A 207 -40.82 -31.34 16.18
N TRP A 208 -40.05 -30.84 17.13
CA TRP A 208 -40.17 -31.28 18.53
C TRP A 208 -41.50 -30.82 19.15
N ILE A 209 -41.97 -29.63 18.77
CA ILE A 209 -43.31 -29.14 19.15
C ILE A 209 -44.38 -30.02 18.49
N GLU A 210 -44.28 -30.27 17.18
CA GLU A 210 -45.23 -31.10 16.42
C GLU A 210 -45.35 -32.53 16.96
N HIS A 211 -44.24 -33.15 17.38
CA HIS A 211 -44.24 -34.51 17.93
C HIS A 211 -44.68 -34.61 19.40
N GLY A 212 -45.29 -33.55 19.96
CA GLY A 212 -45.96 -33.60 21.25
C GLY A 212 -45.00 -33.64 22.44
N HIS A 213 -43.92 -32.86 22.40
CA HIS A 213 -42.95 -32.69 23.49
C HIS A 213 -42.49 -34.04 24.08
N THR A 214 -41.56 -34.70 23.38
CA THR A 214 -40.93 -35.93 23.90
C THR A 214 -40.37 -35.72 25.31
N ARG A 215 -40.10 -36.78 26.08
CA ARG A 215 -39.43 -36.72 27.40
C ARG A 215 -38.05 -36.03 27.41
N LEU A 216 -37.52 -35.64 26.24
CA LEU A 216 -36.24 -34.97 26.08
C LEU A 216 -36.43 -33.45 26.01
N ASP A 217 -35.54 -32.72 26.69
CA ASP A 217 -35.37 -31.28 26.49
C ASP A 217 -35.14 -30.98 25.00
N TRP A 218 -35.73 -29.89 24.49
CA TRP A 218 -35.70 -29.58 23.06
C TRP A 218 -34.28 -29.36 22.55
N LYS A 219 -33.35 -28.84 23.37
CA LYS A 219 -31.94 -28.68 22.96
C LYS A 219 -31.27 -30.04 22.82
N THR A 220 -31.58 -30.99 23.72
CA THR A 220 -31.13 -32.38 23.60
C THR A 220 -31.72 -33.05 22.37
N TRP A 221 -33.00 -32.79 22.06
CA TRP A 221 -33.64 -33.29 20.84
C TRP A 221 -32.97 -32.76 19.56
N VAL A 222 -32.78 -31.44 19.45
CA VAL A 222 -32.13 -30.81 18.29
C VAL A 222 -30.70 -31.31 18.14
N THR A 223 -29.93 -31.42 19.21
CA THR A 223 -28.55 -31.95 19.17
C THR A 223 -28.51 -33.41 18.70
N ARG A 224 -29.53 -34.22 19.02
CA ARG A 224 -29.63 -35.62 18.53
C ARG A 224 -30.00 -35.69 17.05
N LYS A 225 -30.82 -34.77 16.56
CA LYS A 225 -31.23 -34.72 15.15
C LYS A 225 -30.18 -34.09 14.24
N GLU A 226 -29.44 -33.10 14.77
CA GLU A 226 -28.41 -32.34 14.05
C GLU A 226 -27.10 -32.38 14.88
N PRO A 227 -26.28 -33.43 14.75
CA PRO A 227 -25.10 -33.65 15.61
C PRO A 227 -24.02 -32.57 15.52
N ASP A 228 -23.97 -31.78 14.45
CA ASP A 228 -23.05 -30.66 14.26
C ASP A 228 -23.52 -29.35 14.93
N ILE A 229 -24.73 -29.36 15.50
CA ILE A 229 -25.32 -28.27 16.27
C ILE A 229 -25.26 -28.64 17.76
N THR A 230 -24.46 -27.88 18.51
CA THR A 230 -24.25 -28.13 19.94
C THR A 230 -25.26 -27.40 20.82
N SER A 231 -25.55 -27.92 22.02
CA SER A 231 -26.39 -27.22 23.01
C SER A 231 -25.86 -25.81 23.38
N LYS A 232 -24.53 -25.63 23.36
CA LYS A 232 -23.89 -24.32 23.58
C LYS A 232 -24.20 -23.33 22.45
N PHE A 233 -24.24 -23.80 21.20
CA PHE A 233 -24.66 -23.00 20.05
C PHE A 233 -26.12 -22.57 20.21
N LEU A 234 -27.02 -23.52 20.50
CA LEU A 234 -28.45 -23.24 20.67
C LEU A 234 -28.70 -22.22 21.78
N THR A 235 -28.01 -22.37 22.92
CA THR A 235 -28.13 -21.43 24.04
C THR A 235 -27.67 -20.03 23.66
N ARG A 236 -26.55 -19.89 22.92
CA ARG A 236 -26.09 -18.59 22.42
C ARG A 236 -27.04 -17.98 21.40
N ALA A 237 -27.55 -18.78 20.47
CA ALA A 237 -28.49 -18.32 19.45
C ALA A 237 -29.78 -17.80 20.08
N VAL A 238 -30.32 -18.50 21.09
CA VAL A 238 -31.50 -18.03 21.84
C VAL A 238 -31.18 -16.75 22.62
N ASN A 239 -30.07 -16.71 23.35
CA ASN A 239 -29.68 -15.53 24.13
C ASN A 239 -29.44 -14.28 23.24
N ASN A 240 -28.99 -14.47 22.00
CA ASN A 240 -28.79 -13.40 21.03
C ASN A 240 -30.08 -13.01 20.29
N GLY A 241 -31.21 -13.69 20.53
CA GLY A 241 -32.46 -13.51 19.77
C GLY A 241 -32.39 -14.00 18.33
N GLU A 242 -31.38 -14.81 17.98
CA GLU A 242 -31.18 -15.38 16.63
C GLU A 242 -32.01 -16.65 16.39
N LEU A 243 -32.49 -17.29 17.46
CA LEU A 243 -33.32 -18.50 17.43
C LEU A 243 -34.44 -18.37 18.47
N GLN A 244 -35.68 -18.71 18.12
CA GLN A 244 -36.79 -18.66 19.06
C GLN A 244 -36.83 -19.92 19.93
N SER A 245 -37.03 -19.73 21.24
CA SER A 245 -37.17 -20.84 22.17
C SER A 245 -38.58 -21.43 22.07
N PRO A 246 -38.74 -22.75 21.83
CA PRO A 246 -40.05 -23.43 21.81
C PRO A 246 -40.87 -23.32 23.10
N LEU A 247 -40.23 -22.88 24.19
CA LEU A 247 -40.83 -22.82 25.54
C LEU A 247 -41.25 -21.39 25.93
N GLU A 248 -40.88 -20.36 25.16
CA GLU A 248 -41.20 -18.96 25.50
C GLU A 248 -42.58 -18.50 25.00
N ASP A 249 -43.24 -19.24 24.10
CA ASP A 249 -44.59 -18.94 23.60
C ASP A 249 -45.73 -19.20 24.61
N LYS A 250 -45.43 -19.52 25.87
CA LYS A 250 -46.43 -19.71 26.95
C LYS A 250 -46.61 -18.52 27.89
N LYS A 251 -46.20 -17.31 27.48
CA LYS A 251 -46.58 -16.06 28.15
C LYS A 251 -47.39 -15.16 27.23
N LEU A 252 -48.63 -15.56 26.95
CA LEU A 252 -49.73 -14.69 26.55
C LEU A 252 -51.00 -15.16 27.27
#